data_AF-A0A1U9Z552-F1
#
_entry.id   AF-A0A1U9Z552-F1
#
_cell.length_a   1.000
_cell.length_b   1.000
_cell.length_c   1.000
_cell.angle_alpha   90.00
_cell.angle_beta   90.00
_cell.angle_gamma   90.00
#
_symmetry.space_group_name_H-M   'P 1'
#
loop_
_entity.id
_entity.type
_entity.pdbx_description
1 polymer ?
#
loop_
_entity_poly.entity_id
_entity_poly.type
_entity_poly.pdbx_seq_one_letter_code
_entity_poly.pdbx_strand_id
1 'polypeptide(L)'
;MLSPSHLSLFLAIALMLHVTEEFYFPGGFIEWYRELVPPKTTGIRFGYLVFINTAVMFIAALGLFYGDSPSGASIFLGLSTAMAVNALFHVYGVIRLRKYSPGVVTSVILLLPLYAIGLITVVGGGVLPVWLPFVYLVFAAAYHIKSYIRQSK
;
A
#
# COMPACT_ATOMS: atom_id res chain seq x y z
N MET A 1 15.03 -16.65 -9.52
CA MET A 1 14.22 -15.84 -8.59
C MET A 1 13.83 -14.55 -9.29
N LEU A 2 12.69 -13.93 -8.93
CA LEU A 2 12.32 -12.62 -9.49
C LEU A 2 13.33 -11.56 -9.06
N SER A 3 13.80 -10.73 -10.00
CA SER A 3 14.69 -9.62 -9.69
C SER A 3 13.91 -8.43 -9.11
N PRO A 4 14.57 -7.48 -8.42
CA PRO A 4 13.91 -6.27 -7.92
C PRO A 4 13.15 -5.48 -9.00
N SER A 5 13.65 -5.41 -10.23
CA SER A 5 12.96 -4.73 -11.33
C SER A 5 11.62 -5.40 -11.67
N HIS A 6 11.59 -6.74 -11.72
CA HIS A 6 10.35 -7.48 -11.96
C HIS A 6 9.33 -7.24 -10.84
N LEU A 7 9.80 -7.24 -9.59
CA LEU A 7 8.95 -6.99 -8.42
C LEU A 7 8.39 -5.56 -8.42
N SER A 8 9.21 -4.56 -8.75
CA SER A 8 8.78 -3.16 -8.90
C SER A 8 7.75 -2.99 -10.01
N LEU A 9 7.92 -3.71 -11.14
CA LEU A 9 6.94 -3.67 -12.24
C LEU A 9 5.59 -4.24 -11.81
N PHE A 10 5.60 -5.42 -11.19
CA PHE A 10 4.37 -6.04 -10.70
C PHE A 10 3.72 -5.21 -9.61
N LEU A 11 4.49 -4.55 -8.75
CA LEU A 11 3.96 -3.62 -7.76
C LEU A 11 3.27 -2.42 -8.42
N ALA A 12 3.88 -1.81 -9.43
CA ALA A 12 3.27 -0.70 -10.17
C ALA A 12 1.94 -1.10 -10.82
N ILE A 13 1.88 -2.29 -11.44
CA ILE A 13 0.65 -2.82 -12.03
C ILE A 13 -0.40 -3.09 -10.94
N ALA A 14 -0.02 -3.72 -9.84
CA ALA A 14 -0.93 -4.02 -8.73
C ALA A 14 -1.48 -2.72 -8.10
N LEU A 15 -0.67 -1.68 -7.97
CA LEU A 15 -1.09 -0.36 -7.50
C LEU A 15 -2.11 0.29 -8.44
N MET A 16 -1.89 0.22 -9.76
CA MET A 16 -2.87 0.73 -10.73
C MET A 16 -4.20 -0.01 -10.60
N LEU A 17 -4.18 -1.35 -10.48
CA LEU A 17 -5.39 -2.14 -10.29
C LEU A 17 -6.07 -1.80 -8.96
N HIS A 18 -5.30 -1.58 -7.90
CA HIS A 18 -5.81 -1.21 -6.59
C HIS A 18 -6.51 0.15 -6.59
N VAL A 19 -5.87 1.18 -7.14
CA VAL A 19 -6.48 2.51 -7.30
C VAL A 19 -7.72 2.42 -8.22
N THR A 20 -7.68 1.58 -9.25
CA THR A 20 -8.86 1.32 -10.10
C THR A 20 -10.00 0.70 -9.29
N GLU A 21 -9.71 -0.26 -8.42
CA GLU A 21 -10.71 -0.87 -7.53
C GLU A 21 -11.32 0.16 -6.56
N GLU A 22 -10.48 1.03 -5.99
CA GLU A 22 -10.89 2.06 -5.04
C GLU A 22 -11.80 3.14 -5.65
N PHE A 23 -11.48 3.61 -6.87
CA PHE A 23 -12.09 4.83 -7.42
C PHE A 23 -12.92 4.61 -8.69
N TYR A 24 -12.75 3.50 -9.40
CA TYR A 24 -13.42 3.27 -10.68
C TYR A 24 -14.38 2.08 -10.67
N PHE A 25 -13.87 0.86 -10.44
CA PHE A 25 -14.70 -0.34 -10.43
C PHE A 25 -14.25 -1.35 -9.38
N PRO A 26 -15.09 -1.65 -8.36
CA PRO A 26 -16.45 -1.15 -8.16
C PRO A 26 -16.51 0.30 -7.63
N GLY A 27 -15.38 0.87 -7.20
CA GLY A 27 -15.31 2.25 -6.71
C GLY A 27 -15.95 2.45 -5.33
N GLY A 28 -16.06 3.71 -4.89
CA GLY A 28 -16.75 4.07 -3.64
C GLY A 28 -15.87 4.07 -2.38
N PHE A 29 -14.53 4.08 -2.54
CA PHE A 29 -13.61 4.05 -1.40
C PHE A 29 -13.84 5.21 -0.42
N ILE A 30 -14.14 6.41 -0.92
CA ILE A 30 -14.33 7.60 -0.08
C ILE A 30 -15.54 7.45 0.84
N GLU A 31 -16.66 6.99 0.28
CA GLU A 31 -17.91 6.76 0.98
C GLU A 31 -17.74 5.66 2.01
N TRP A 32 -17.14 4.54 1.60
CA TRP A 32 -16.80 3.43 2.49
C TRP A 32 -15.88 3.86 3.64
N TYR A 33 -14.85 4.66 3.35
CA TYR A 33 -13.91 5.14 4.35
C TYR A 33 -14.61 6.04 5.38
N ARG A 34 -15.54 6.90 4.94
CA ARG A 34 -16.33 7.75 5.83
C ARG A 34 -17.27 6.95 6.73
N GLU A 35 -17.76 5.80 6.28
CA GLU A 35 -18.52 4.89 7.14
C GLU A 35 -17.62 4.25 8.21
N LEU A 36 -16.40 3.85 7.84
CA LEU A 36 -15.45 3.21 8.76
C LEU A 36 -14.89 4.18 9.80
N VAL A 37 -14.56 5.40 9.35
CA VAL A 37 -13.99 6.47 10.18
C VAL A 37 -14.85 7.73 9.97
N PRO A 38 -15.98 7.84 10.69
CA PRO A 38 -16.87 8.99 10.58
C PRO A 38 -16.12 10.30 10.88
N PRO A 39 -16.09 11.25 9.93
CA PRO A 39 -15.31 12.46 10.08
C PRO A 39 -15.94 13.40 11.10
N LYS A 40 -15.16 13.92 12.05
CA LYS A 40 -15.64 14.87 13.07
C LYS A 40 -15.45 16.34 12.68
N THR A 41 -14.42 16.65 11.88
CA THR A 41 -14.06 18.05 11.54
C THR A 41 -13.99 18.27 10.02
N THR A 42 -13.05 17.61 9.33
CA THR A 42 -12.93 17.65 7.88
C THR A 42 -12.78 16.23 7.34
N GLY A 43 -13.74 15.80 6.52
CA GLY A 43 -13.66 14.49 5.88
C GLY A 43 -12.52 14.39 4.88
N ILE A 44 -12.12 13.16 4.56
CA ILE A 44 -11.18 12.89 3.47
C ILE A 44 -11.68 13.58 2.18
N ARG A 45 -10.76 14.30 1.52
CA ARG A 45 -11.02 15.05 0.29
C ARG A 45 -10.46 14.28 -0.90
N PHE A 46 -11.19 14.25 -2.00
CA PHE A 46 -10.78 13.60 -3.25
C PHE A 46 -9.38 14.05 -3.72
N GLY A 47 -9.11 15.36 -3.73
CA GLY A 47 -7.80 15.88 -4.15
C GLY A 47 -6.62 15.41 -3.29
N TYR A 48 -6.85 15.15 -2.00
CA TYR A 48 -5.80 14.58 -1.13
C TYR A 48 -5.50 13.13 -1.49
N LEU A 49 -6.52 12.34 -1.85
CA LEU A 49 -6.33 10.96 -2.29
C LEU A 49 -5.65 10.89 -3.66
N VAL A 50 -6.01 11.77 -4.60
CA VAL A 50 -5.31 11.90 -5.88
C VAL A 50 -3.82 12.21 -5.67
N PHE A 51 -3.51 13.12 -4.75
CA PHE A 51 -2.12 13.46 -4.41
C PHE A 51 -1.37 12.25 -3.85
N ILE A 52 -1.95 11.54 -2.87
CA ILE A 52 -1.31 10.35 -2.28
C ILE A 52 -1.08 9.28 -3.34
N ASN A 53 -2.10 8.96 -4.15
CA ASN A 53 -1.98 7.91 -5.15
C ASN A 53 -0.96 8.28 -6.24
N THR A 54 -0.90 9.55 -6.65
CA THR A 54 0.16 10.04 -7.53
C THR A 54 1.54 9.87 -6.90
N ALA A 55 1.71 10.22 -5.62
CA ALA A 55 2.97 10.06 -4.92
C ALA A 55 3.40 8.59 -4.79
N VAL A 56 2.45 7.69 -4.49
CA VAL A 56 2.66 6.24 -4.45
C VAL A 56 3.10 5.71 -5.81
N MET A 57 2.45 6.11 -6.89
CA MET A 57 2.83 5.73 -8.26
C MET A 57 4.21 6.28 -8.65
N PHE A 58 4.54 7.51 -8.24
CA PHE A 58 5.86 8.08 -8.46
C PHE A 58 6.95 7.28 -7.73
N ILE A 59 6.73 6.90 -6.45
CA ILE A 59 7.68 6.06 -5.70
C ILE A 59 7.83 4.69 -6.35
N ALA A 60 6.75 4.09 -6.86
CA ALA A 60 6.82 2.83 -7.61
C ALA A 60 7.69 2.98 -8.88
N ALA A 61 7.54 4.09 -9.61
CA ALA A 61 8.37 4.40 -10.78
C ALA A 61 9.84 4.60 -10.41
N LEU A 62 10.16 5.18 -9.24
CA LEU A 62 11.54 5.24 -8.75
C LEU A 62 12.11 3.84 -8.51
N GLY A 63 11.32 2.91 -7.95
CA GLY A 63 11.75 1.52 -7.79
C GLY A 63 12.13 0.86 -9.11
N LEU A 64 11.38 1.14 -10.19
CA LEU A 64 11.72 0.71 -11.55
C LEU A 64 12.96 1.40 -12.10
N PHE A 65 13.08 2.71 -11.91
CA PHE A 65 14.23 3.50 -12.37
C PHE A 65 15.56 3.03 -11.78
N TYR A 66 15.56 2.70 -10.48
CA TYR A 66 16.74 2.15 -9.80
C TYR A 66 16.96 0.65 -10.07
N GLY A 67 16.00 -0.03 -10.72
CA GLY A 67 16.11 -1.39 -11.21
C GLY A 67 16.59 -2.41 -10.17
N ASP A 68 17.53 -3.27 -10.57
CA ASP A 68 18.06 -4.36 -9.74
C ASP A 68 19.09 -3.92 -8.70
N SER A 69 19.29 -2.62 -8.50
CA SER A 69 20.17 -2.10 -7.45
C SER A 69 19.59 -2.33 -6.04
N PRO A 70 20.42 -2.33 -4.99
CA PRO A 70 19.94 -2.34 -3.61
C PRO A 70 18.98 -1.18 -3.30
N SER A 71 19.17 -0.01 -3.92
CA SER A 71 18.25 1.13 -3.80
C SER A 71 16.88 0.82 -4.40
N GLY A 72 16.83 0.22 -5.60
CA GLY A 72 15.57 -0.19 -6.23
C GLY A 72 14.83 -1.24 -5.39
N ALA A 73 15.56 -2.25 -4.90
CA ALA A 73 15.03 -3.26 -4.00
C ALA A 73 14.49 -2.65 -2.68
N SER A 74 15.19 -1.66 -2.13
CA SER A 74 14.82 -0.95 -0.91
C SER A 74 13.55 -0.13 -1.08
N ILE A 75 13.42 0.59 -2.21
CA ILE A 75 12.21 1.33 -2.58
C ILE A 75 11.02 0.37 -2.75
N PHE A 76 11.20 -0.73 -3.48
CA PHE A 76 10.17 -1.76 -3.63
C PHE A 76 9.72 -2.32 -2.28
N LEU A 77 10.66 -2.68 -1.41
CA LEU A 77 10.35 -3.25 -0.09
C LEU A 77 9.62 -2.23 0.78
N GLY A 78 10.07 -0.98 0.82
CA GLY A 78 9.42 0.08 1.59
C GLY A 78 8.00 0.35 1.13
N LEU A 79 7.79 0.45 -0.19
CA LEU A 79 6.47 0.70 -0.75
C LEU A 79 5.53 -0.50 -0.57
N SER A 80 5.99 -1.72 -0.86
CA SER A 80 5.18 -2.94 -0.65
C SER A 80 4.85 -3.17 0.82
N THR A 81 5.73 -2.80 1.76
CA THR A 81 5.42 -2.83 3.20
C THR A 81 4.29 -1.86 3.54
N ALA A 82 4.35 -0.63 3.03
CA ALA A 82 3.28 0.35 3.23
C ALA A 82 1.94 -0.15 2.66
N MET A 83 1.97 -0.76 1.48
CA MET A 83 0.79 -1.35 0.85
C MET A 83 0.27 -2.58 1.59
N ALA A 84 1.14 -3.38 2.21
CA ALA A 84 0.71 -4.49 3.05
C ALA A 84 -0.02 -4.00 4.31
N VAL A 85 0.46 -2.93 4.95
CA VAL A 85 -0.26 -2.30 6.08
C VAL A 85 -1.60 -1.70 5.60
N ASN A 86 -1.62 -1.09 4.43
CA ASN A 86 -2.85 -0.60 3.81
C ASN A 86 -3.85 -1.75 3.54
N ALA A 87 -3.39 -2.89 3.01
CA ALA A 87 -4.21 -4.08 2.80
C ALA A 87 -4.86 -4.56 4.11
N LEU A 88 -4.08 -4.59 5.21
CA LEU A 88 -4.61 -4.94 6.53
C LEU A 88 -5.69 -3.94 7.00
N PHE A 89 -5.56 -2.66 6.66
CA PHE A 89 -6.59 -1.66 6.93
C PHE A 89 -7.89 -1.93 6.17
N HIS A 90 -7.83 -2.30 4.88
CA HIS A 90 -9.03 -2.72 4.12
C HIS A 90 -9.68 -3.96 4.73
N VAL A 91 -8.89 -5.00 5.06
CA VAL A 91 -9.38 -6.22 5.70
C VAL A 91 -10.05 -5.92 7.04
N TYR A 92 -9.42 -5.10 7.88
CA TYR A 92 -10.01 -4.64 9.14
C TYR A 92 -11.37 -3.96 8.90
N GLY A 93 -11.44 -3.05 7.92
CA GLY A 93 -12.67 -2.36 7.60
C GLY A 93 -13.78 -3.28 7.07
N VAL A 94 -13.44 -4.30 6.26
CA VAL A 94 -14.40 -5.34 5.83
C VAL A 94 -14.96 -6.09 7.03
N ILE A 95 -14.10 -6.53 7.95
CA ILE A 95 -14.51 -7.24 9.17
C ILE A 95 -15.42 -6.34 10.02
N ARG A 96 -15.04 -5.07 10.19
CA ARG A 96 -15.71 -4.13 11.08
C ARG A 96 -17.08 -3.68 10.58
N LEU A 97 -17.19 -3.40 9.28
CA LEU A 97 -18.42 -2.94 8.64
C LEU A 97 -19.27 -4.09 8.07
N ARG A 98 -18.71 -5.30 7.96
CA ARG A 98 -19.32 -6.46 7.28
C ARG A 98 -19.77 -6.12 5.86
N LYS A 99 -19.00 -5.27 5.19
CA LYS A 99 -19.24 -4.79 3.84
C LYS A 99 -17.96 -4.91 3.04
N TYR A 100 -18.10 -5.11 1.74
CA TYR A 100 -16.97 -5.04 0.82
C TYR A 100 -16.28 -3.66 0.92
N SER A 101 -14.95 -3.67 0.90
CA SER A 101 -14.11 -2.48 0.90
C SER A 101 -13.46 -2.34 -0.48
N PRO A 102 -13.74 -1.26 -1.22
CA PRO A 102 -13.05 -1.00 -2.49
C PRO A 102 -11.54 -0.98 -2.26
N GLY A 103 -10.81 -1.79 -3.02
CA GLY A 103 -9.37 -1.99 -2.90
C GLY A 103 -8.95 -3.26 -2.15
N VAL A 104 -9.87 -3.96 -1.47
CA VAL A 104 -9.52 -5.14 -0.66
C VAL A 104 -9.10 -6.34 -1.50
N VAL A 105 -9.70 -6.54 -2.67
CA VAL A 105 -9.43 -7.74 -3.49
C VAL A 105 -8.03 -7.66 -4.06
N THR A 106 -7.68 -6.55 -4.71
CA THR A 106 -6.34 -6.30 -5.23
C THR A 106 -5.29 -6.26 -4.11
N SER A 107 -5.63 -5.68 -2.96
CA SER A 107 -4.75 -5.66 -1.80
C SER A 107 -4.39 -7.07 -1.30
N VAL A 108 -5.40 -7.93 -1.15
CA VAL A 108 -5.21 -9.28 -0.61
C VAL A 108 -4.59 -10.23 -1.64
N ILE A 109 -4.99 -10.13 -2.90
CA ILE A 109 -4.58 -11.07 -3.96
C ILE A 109 -3.25 -10.66 -4.60
N LEU A 110 -2.92 -9.36 -4.62
CA LEU A 110 -1.72 -8.85 -5.31
C LEU A 110 -0.72 -8.23 -4.34
N LEU A 111 -1.13 -7.20 -3.57
CA LEU A 111 -0.19 -6.41 -2.78
C LEU A 111 0.42 -7.22 -1.61
N LEU A 112 -0.39 -7.97 -0.87
CA LEU A 112 0.10 -8.84 0.21
C LEU A 112 1.04 -9.94 -0.30
N PRO A 113 0.70 -10.71 -1.34
CA PRO A 113 1.63 -11.67 -1.93
C PRO A 113 2.91 -11.04 -2.46
N LEU A 114 2.84 -9.88 -3.11
CA LEU A 114 4.05 -9.17 -3.58
C LEU A 114 4.96 -8.77 -2.43
N TYR A 115 4.41 -8.28 -1.32
CA TYR A 115 5.19 -8.01 -0.12
C TYR A 115 5.86 -9.29 0.43
N ALA A 116 5.11 -10.38 0.56
CA ALA A 116 5.64 -11.65 1.06
C ALA A 116 6.74 -12.23 0.15
N ILE A 117 6.53 -12.22 -1.16
CA ILE A 117 7.53 -12.61 -2.16
C ILE A 117 8.76 -11.71 -2.02
N GLY A 118 8.56 -10.40 -1.86
CA GLY A 118 9.62 -9.43 -1.62
C GLY A 118 10.48 -9.73 -0.40
N LEU A 119 9.87 -10.10 0.73
CA LEU A 119 10.59 -10.52 1.92
C LEU A 119 11.46 -11.77 1.63
N ILE A 120 10.92 -12.76 0.92
CA ILE A 120 11.65 -13.99 0.62
C ILE A 120 12.82 -13.71 -0.34
N THR A 121 12.59 -12.95 -1.42
CA THR A 121 13.58 -12.75 -2.48
C THR A 121 14.64 -11.72 -2.12
N VAL A 122 14.23 -10.58 -1.55
CA VAL A 122 15.12 -9.44 -1.30
C VAL A 122 15.79 -9.57 0.06
N VAL A 123 15.05 -9.96 1.09
CA VAL A 123 15.61 -10.10 2.45
C VAL A 123 16.17 -11.50 2.65
N GLY A 124 15.39 -12.54 2.36
CA GLY A 124 15.84 -13.94 2.46
C GLY A 124 17.00 -14.25 1.49
N GLY A 125 17.05 -13.57 0.34
CA GLY A 125 18.16 -13.66 -0.61
C GLY A 125 19.39 -12.81 -0.26
N GLY A 126 19.36 -12.04 0.83
CA GLY A 126 20.51 -11.25 1.30
C GLY A 126 20.79 -9.95 0.56
N VAL A 127 19.88 -9.49 -0.33
CA VAL A 127 20.02 -8.20 -1.03
C VAL A 127 19.84 -7.03 -0.06
N LEU A 128 18.93 -7.17 0.90
CA LEU A 128 18.70 -6.19 1.98
C LEU A 128 18.76 -6.88 3.35
N PRO A 129 19.15 -6.13 4.40
CA PRO A 129 19.26 -6.71 5.73
C PRO A 129 17.89 -6.95 6.38
N VAL A 130 17.82 -7.98 7.24
CA VAL A 130 16.59 -8.44 7.91
C VAL A 130 15.91 -7.38 8.80
N TRP A 131 16.64 -6.39 9.30
CA TRP A 131 16.07 -5.34 10.15
C TRP A 131 15.24 -4.32 9.37
N LEU A 132 15.50 -4.16 8.07
CA LEU A 132 14.94 -3.08 7.26
C LEU A 132 13.40 -3.14 7.09
N PRO A 133 12.77 -4.32 6.84
CA PRO A 133 11.31 -4.43 6.84
C PRO A 133 10.64 -3.92 8.12
N PHE A 134 11.26 -4.13 9.29
CA PHE A 134 10.69 -3.68 10.56
C PHE A 134 10.68 -2.16 10.66
N VAL A 135 11.71 -1.49 10.13
CA VAL A 135 11.75 -0.04 10.05
C VAL A 135 10.62 0.47 9.16
N TYR A 136 10.44 -0.11 7.97
CA TYR A 136 9.33 0.27 7.09
C TYR A 136 7.96 -0.01 7.70
N LEU A 137 7.80 -1.12 8.41
CA LEU A 137 6.56 -1.46 9.11
C LEU A 137 6.20 -0.41 10.15
N VAL A 138 7.18 0.07 10.93
CA VAL A 138 6.97 1.13 11.92
C VAL A 138 6.49 2.42 11.24
N PHE A 139 7.14 2.85 10.16
CA PHE A 139 6.73 4.05 9.43
C PHE A 139 5.35 3.91 8.79
N ALA A 140 5.06 2.77 8.17
CA ALA A 140 3.77 2.48 7.56
C ALA A 140 2.63 2.45 8.59
N ALA A 141 2.84 1.77 9.72
CA ALA A 141 1.88 1.70 10.81
C ALA A 141 1.65 3.10 11.43
N ALA A 142 2.72 3.85 11.68
CA ALA A 142 2.62 5.20 12.23
C ALA A 142 1.83 6.15 11.32
N TYR A 143 2.01 6.06 10.00
CA TYR A 143 1.23 6.82 9.03
C TYR A 143 -0.27 6.49 9.12
N HIS A 144 -0.63 5.21 9.13
CA HIS A 144 -2.04 4.78 9.21
C HIS A 144 -2.69 5.17 10.54
N ILE A 145 -1.98 5.00 11.67
CA ILE A 145 -2.44 5.43 12.99
C ILE A 145 -2.67 6.94 13.02
N LYS A 146 -1.71 7.74 12.52
CA LYS A 146 -1.85 9.20 12.44
C LYS A 146 -3.02 9.61 11.55
N SER A 147 -3.21 8.94 10.41
CA SER A 147 -4.34 9.18 9.50
C SER A 147 -5.68 8.92 10.18
N TYR A 148 -5.80 7.80 10.90
CA TYR A 148 -6.98 7.45 11.69
C TYR A 148 -7.26 8.50 12.79
N ILE A 149 -6.24 8.84 13.59
CA ILE A 149 -6.37 9.83 14.68
C ILE A 149 -6.83 11.18 14.11
N ARG A 150 -6.23 11.65 13.02
CA ARG A 150 -6.57 12.93 12.38
C ARG A 150 -8.04 13.01 11.96
N GLN A 151 -8.62 11.91 11.53
CA GLN A 151 -10.02 11.88 11.06
C GLN A 151 -11.03 11.61 12.19
N SER A 152 -10.59 10.95 13.26
CA SER A 152 -11.37 10.69 14.47
C SER A 152 -11.48 11.89 15.43
N LYS A 153 -10.73 12.97 15.19
CA LYS A 153 -10.74 14.22 15.96
C LYS A 153 -11.57 15.29 15.24
#